data_AF-A0A421EBL9-F1
#
_entry.id   AF-A0A421EBL9-F1
#
_cell.length_a   1.000
_cell.length_b   1.000
_cell.length_c   1.000
_cell.angle_alpha   90.00
_cell.angle_beta   90.00
_cell.angle_gamma   90.00
#
_symmetry.space_group_name_H-M   'P 1'
#
loop_
_entity.id
_entity.type
_entity.pdbx_description
1 polymer ?
#
loop_
_entity_poly.entity_id
_entity_poly.type
_entity_poly.pdbx_seq_one_letter_code
_entity_poly.pdbx_strand_id
1 'polypeptide(L)'
;MAKLRCQRAGAVAAVGGIVWIGWAAALSATGQTATSLPIIAGTIVSALGVVAGHYAIEDFYGARMKRPGTVGAWAGGLGGLVFAAGQLVRLLSGDGEAIIGIGVLVLVSGSLLVAAGLVRTRIQPPWLGVALGLGTIAFLGFEVQPATATAYGLAWVALGQDLYRFDPPDGRFGDADGDYGWLS
;
A
#
# COMPACT_ATOMS: atom_id res chain seq x y z
N MET A 1 -24.14 3.82 -5.46
CA MET A 1 -22.85 3.50 -6.13
C MET A 1 -21.64 3.62 -5.20
N ALA A 2 -21.78 4.27 -4.04
CA ALA A 2 -20.68 4.52 -3.13
C ALA A 2 -20.03 3.29 -2.50
N LYS A 3 -20.85 2.50 -1.81
CA LYS A 3 -20.46 1.28 -1.11
C LYS A 3 -19.74 0.26 -2.00
N LEU A 4 -20.18 0.11 -3.26
CA LEU A 4 -19.54 -0.81 -4.21
C LEU A 4 -18.10 -0.39 -4.54
N ARG A 5 -17.82 0.92 -4.61
CA ARG A 5 -16.46 1.43 -4.80
C ARG A 5 -15.60 1.18 -3.56
N CYS A 6 -16.14 1.39 -2.36
CA CYS A 6 -15.47 1.06 -1.10
C CYS A 6 -15.10 -0.43 -1.02
N GLN A 7 -16.06 -1.30 -1.35
CA GLN A 7 -15.84 -2.75 -1.36
C GLN A 7 -14.79 -3.18 -2.38
N ARG A 8 -14.78 -2.59 -3.58
CA ARG A 8 -13.75 -2.87 -4.59
C ARG A 8 -12.37 -2.40 -4.12
N ALA A 9 -12.28 -1.16 -3.67
CA ALA A 9 -11.04 -0.56 -3.16
C ALA A 9 -10.48 -1.36 -1.97
N GLY A 10 -11.33 -1.67 -0.99
CA GLY A 10 -10.98 -2.45 0.18
C GLY A 10 -10.58 -3.88 -0.15
N ALA A 11 -11.29 -4.56 -1.07
CA ALA A 11 -10.93 -5.89 -1.53
C ALA A 11 -9.56 -5.90 -2.23
N VAL A 12 -9.30 -4.93 -3.11
CA VAL A 12 -8.03 -4.79 -3.81
C VAL A 12 -6.87 -4.58 -2.83
N ALA A 13 -7.02 -3.65 -1.88
CA ALA A 13 -6.02 -3.38 -0.85
C ALA A 13 -5.76 -4.61 0.04
N ALA A 14 -6.82 -5.32 0.46
CA ALA A 14 -6.70 -6.51 1.29
C ALA A 14 -6.04 -7.67 0.54
N VAL A 15 -6.40 -7.92 -0.71
CA VAL A 15 -5.77 -8.95 -1.55
C VAL A 15 -4.30 -8.60 -1.78
N GLY A 16 -3.96 -7.35 -2.06
CA GLY A 16 -2.58 -6.89 -2.16
C GLY A 16 -1.76 -7.18 -0.90
N GLY A 17 -2.32 -6.88 0.28
CA GLY A 17 -1.71 -7.21 1.57
C GLY A 17 -1.54 -8.71 1.80
N ILE A 18 -2.54 -9.53 1.45
CA ILE A 18 -2.47 -11.01 1.57
C ILE A 18 -1.38 -11.58 0.66
N VAL A 19 -1.32 -11.13 -0.60
CA VAL A 19 -0.28 -11.54 -1.56
C VAL A 19 1.10 -11.20 -1.03
N TRP A 20 1.25 -9.99 -0.47
CA TRP A 20 2.49 -9.55 0.17
C TRP A 20 2.90 -10.42 1.37
N ILE A 21 1.95 -10.79 2.23
CA ILE A 21 2.19 -11.70 3.36
C ILE A 21 2.59 -13.09 2.86
N GLY A 22 1.89 -13.62 1.85
CA GLY A 22 2.19 -14.92 1.25
C GLY A 22 3.60 -14.96 0.66
N TRP A 23 4.03 -13.87 0.02
CA TRP A 23 5.39 -13.72 -0.46
C TRP A 23 6.42 -13.70 0.68
N ALA A 24 6.17 -12.93 1.75
CA ALA A 24 7.05 -12.89 2.93
C ALA A 24 7.19 -14.27 3.59
N ALA A 25 6.09 -15.02 3.70
CA ALA A 25 6.08 -16.38 4.23
C ALA A 25 6.87 -17.35 3.33
N ALA A 26 6.71 -17.25 2.00
CA ALA A 26 7.46 -18.05 1.04
C ALA A 26 8.96 -17.76 1.08
N LEU A 27 9.36 -16.49 1.20
CA LEU A 27 10.75 -16.07 1.38
C LEU A 27 11.34 -16.70 2.66
N SER A 28 10.59 -16.65 3.77
CA SER A 28 11.02 -17.25 5.05
C SER A 28 11.15 -18.78 4.99
N ALA A 29 10.23 -19.46 4.31
CA ALA A 29 10.16 -20.92 4.30
C ALA A 29 11.19 -21.55 3.36
N THR A 30 11.56 -20.87 2.28
CA THR A 30 12.42 -21.43 1.23
C THR A 30 13.91 -21.15 1.45
N GLY A 31 14.26 -20.21 2.34
CA GLY A 31 15.65 -19.77 2.55
C GLY A 31 16.30 -19.20 1.29
N GLN A 32 15.49 -18.90 0.26
CA GLN A 32 15.96 -18.42 -1.02
C GLN A 32 16.42 -16.96 -0.89
N THR A 33 17.48 -16.63 -1.61
CA THR A 33 17.99 -15.27 -1.65
C THR A 33 16.99 -14.36 -2.38
N ALA A 34 17.03 -13.07 -2.08
CA ALA A 34 16.22 -12.07 -2.75
C ALA A 34 16.37 -12.10 -4.29
N THR A 35 17.48 -12.65 -4.81
CA THR A 35 17.80 -12.78 -6.24
C THR A 35 17.23 -14.05 -6.91
N SER A 36 16.59 -14.94 -6.17
CA SER A 36 16.00 -16.15 -6.75
C SER A 36 14.81 -15.82 -7.65
N LEU A 37 14.76 -16.42 -8.84
CA LEU A 37 13.75 -16.17 -9.88
C LEU A 37 12.29 -16.19 -9.39
N PRO A 38 11.82 -17.19 -8.60
CA PRO A 38 10.45 -17.20 -8.07
C PRO A 38 10.21 -16.10 -7.02
N ILE A 39 11.24 -15.69 -6.28
CA ILE A 39 11.15 -14.58 -5.32
C ILE A 39 10.99 -13.25 -6.06
N ILE A 40 11.73 -13.03 -7.15
CA ILE A 40 11.61 -11.84 -8.00
C ILE A 40 10.20 -11.76 -8.60
N ALA A 41 9.70 -12.86 -9.17
CA ALA A 41 8.35 -12.91 -9.72
C ALA A 41 7.27 -12.62 -8.65
N GLY A 42 7.38 -13.23 -7.47
CA GLY A 42 6.48 -12.94 -6.35
C GLY A 42 6.56 -11.49 -5.86
N THR A 43 7.76 -10.89 -5.91
CA THR A 43 7.97 -9.47 -5.57
C THR A 43 7.24 -8.54 -6.55
N ILE A 44 7.32 -8.83 -7.85
CA ILE A 44 6.62 -8.07 -8.90
C ILE A 44 5.10 -8.11 -8.66
N VAL A 45 4.54 -9.31 -8.46
CA VAL A 45 3.10 -9.47 -8.24
C VAL A 45 2.65 -8.76 -6.96
N SER A 46 3.44 -8.87 -5.89
CA SER A 46 3.14 -8.21 -4.61
C SER A 46 3.23 -6.69 -4.73
N ALA A 47 4.21 -6.16 -5.46
CA ALA A 47 4.34 -4.73 -5.74
C ALA A 47 3.13 -4.20 -6.51
N LEU A 48 2.66 -4.92 -7.53
CA LEU A 48 1.45 -4.56 -8.27
C LEU A 48 0.20 -4.57 -7.37
N GLY A 49 0.13 -5.47 -6.40
CA GLY A 49 -0.92 -5.46 -5.37
C GLY A 49 -0.89 -4.18 -4.51
N VAL A 50 0.30 -3.72 -4.11
CA VAL A 50 0.47 -2.46 -3.38
C VAL A 50 0.12 -1.25 -4.25
N VAL A 51 0.48 -1.26 -5.54
CA VAL A 51 0.07 -0.23 -6.51
C VAL A 51 -1.45 -0.15 -6.60
N ALA A 52 -2.11 -1.30 -6.74
CA ALA A 52 -3.56 -1.37 -6.80
C ALA A 52 -4.20 -0.85 -5.49
N GLY A 53 -3.58 -1.12 -4.33
CA GLY A 53 -3.96 -0.54 -3.04
C GLY A 53 -3.85 0.99 -3.00
N HIS A 54 -2.76 1.57 -3.54
CA HIS A 54 -2.61 3.02 -3.63
C HIS A 54 -3.63 3.67 -4.57
N TYR A 55 -3.93 3.04 -5.71
CA TYR A 55 -5.00 3.48 -6.61
C TYR A 55 -6.38 3.38 -5.95
N ALA A 56 -6.64 2.33 -5.19
CA ALA A 56 -7.88 2.16 -4.43
C ALA A 56 -8.06 3.27 -3.37
N ILE A 57 -6.97 3.63 -2.69
CA ILE A 57 -6.93 4.76 -1.75
C ILE A 57 -7.19 6.08 -2.50
N GLU A 58 -6.59 6.29 -3.66
CA GLU A 58 -6.82 7.49 -4.47
C GLU A 58 -8.26 7.58 -4.98
N ASP A 59 -8.81 6.51 -5.55
CA ASP A 59 -10.18 6.48 -6.08
C ASP A 59 -11.22 6.77 -4.98
N PHE A 60 -10.94 6.33 -3.76
CA PHE A 60 -11.83 6.52 -2.61
C PHE A 60 -11.62 7.87 -1.90
N TYR A 61 -10.38 8.16 -1.49
CA TYR A 61 -10.05 9.34 -0.70
C TYR A 61 -9.77 10.58 -1.54
N GLY A 62 -9.32 10.44 -2.78
CA GLY A 62 -9.11 11.51 -3.78
C GLY A 62 -8.84 12.89 -3.17
N ALA A 63 -9.70 13.86 -3.50
CA ALA A 63 -9.64 15.22 -2.95
C ALA A 63 -9.87 15.32 -1.42
N ARG A 64 -10.46 14.31 -0.78
CA ARG A 64 -10.85 14.30 0.65
C ARG A 64 -9.70 14.02 1.60
N MET A 65 -8.71 13.21 1.20
CA MET A 65 -7.50 13.04 2.01
C MET A 65 -6.73 14.37 2.18
N LYS A 66 -7.03 15.36 1.31
CA LYS A 66 -6.34 16.64 1.19
C LYS A 66 -4.82 16.41 1.08
N ARG A 67 -4.02 17.47 0.92
CA ARG A 67 -2.56 17.29 1.00
C ARG A 67 -2.20 16.98 2.47
N PRO A 68 -1.36 15.97 2.75
CA PRO A 68 -0.46 15.26 1.81
C PRO A 68 -0.97 13.94 1.22
N GLY A 69 -2.08 13.37 1.72
CA GLY A 69 -2.47 11.98 1.46
C GLY A 69 -2.72 11.64 -0.01
N THR A 70 -3.36 12.54 -0.77
CA THR A 70 -3.64 12.32 -2.21
C THR A 70 -2.37 12.27 -3.05
N VAL A 71 -1.42 13.18 -2.78
CA VAL A 71 -0.11 13.19 -3.46
C VAL A 71 0.67 11.93 -3.07
N GLY A 72 0.54 11.50 -1.82
CA GLY A 72 1.10 10.25 -1.34
C GLY A 72 0.60 9.03 -2.10
N ALA A 73 -0.72 8.95 -2.36
CA ALA A 73 -1.31 7.83 -3.07
C ALA A 73 -0.75 7.71 -4.50
N TRP A 74 -0.68 8.82 -5.24
CA TRP A 74 -0.09 8.87 -6.58
C TRP A 74 1.40 8.55 -6.59
N ALA A 75 2.17 9.15 -5.68
CA ALA A 75 3.59 8.87 -5.55
C ALA A 75 3.82 7.39 -5.21
N GLY A 76 3.08 6.85 -4.26
CA GLY A 76 3.21 5.46 -3.84
C GLY A 76 2.86 4.47 -4.96
N GLY A 77 1.78 4.72 -5.70
CA GLY A 77 1.43 3.94 -6.89
C GLY A 77 2.50 3.99 -7.98
N LEU A 78 3.04 5.17 -8.29
CA LEU A 78 4.12 5.31 -9.27
C LEU A 78 5.40 4.62 -8.81
N GLY A 79 5.78 4.81 -7.54
CA GLY A 79 6.96 4.17 -6.95
C GLY A 79 6.87 2.65 -6.98
N GLY A 80 5.70 2.09 -6.67
CA GLY A 80 5.43 0.65 -6.77
C GLY A 80 5.55 0.12 -8.21
N LEU A 81 5.08 0.88 -9.21
CA LEU A 81 5.25 0.54 -10.63
C LEU A 81 6.71 0.57 -11.06
N VAL A 82 7.46 1.61 -10.69
CA VAL A 82 8.89 1.74 -10.99
C VAL A 82 9.67 0.60 -10.31
N PHE A 83 9.33 0.25 -9.07
CA PHE A 83 9.91 -0.89 -8.37
C PHE A 83 9.64 -2.22 -9.08
N ALA A 84 8.38 -2.47 -9.49
CA ALA A 84 8.02 -3.67 -10.24
C ALA A 84 8.76 -3.74 -11.59
N ALA A 85 8.91 -2.61 -12.29
CA ALA A 85 9.67 -2.52 -13.53
C ALA A 85 11.16 -2.79 -13.31
N GLY A 86 11.76 -2.25 -12.24
CA GLY A 86 13.14 -2.54 -11.86
C GLY A 86 13.37 -4.02 -11.56
N GLN A 87 12.43 -4.68 -10.87
CA GLN A 87 12.48 -6.12 -10.62
C GLN A 87 12.34 -6.94 -11.91
N LEU A 88 11.53 -6.47 -12.87
CA LEU A 88 11.40 -7.09 -14.19
C LEU A 88 12.70 -6.95 -15.00
N VAL A 89 13.35 -5.78 -14.98
CA VAL A 89 14.68 -5.62 -15.59
C VAL A 89 15.66 -6.59 -14.96
N ARG A 90 15.66 -6.73 -13.62
CA ARG A 90 16.53 -7.68 -12.93
C ARG A 90 16.28 -9.12 -13.32
N LEU A 91 15.02 -9.48 -13.53
CA LEU A 91 14.64 -10.80 -14.00
C LEU A 91 15.18 -11.11 -15.40
N LEU A 92 15.16 -10.11 -16.30
CA LEU A 92 15.46 -10.29 -17.72
C LEU A 92 16.95 -10.12 -18.06
N SER A 93 17.66 -9.21 -17.37
CA SER A 93 19.04 -8.86 -17.68
C SER A 93 20.02 -9.02 -16.52
N GLY A 94 19.54 -9.31 -15.30
CA GLY A 94 20.36 -9.35 -14.10
C GLY A 94 20.73 -7.98 -13.52
N ASP A 95 20.25 -6.88 -14.12
CA ASP A 95 20.55 -5.49 -13.75
C ASP A 95 19.28 -4.75 -13.25
N GLY A 96 19.35 -3.49 -12.84
CA GLY A 96 18.17 -2.68 -12.46
C GLY A 96 18.13 -2.25 -11.01
N GLU A 97 19.22 -2.43 -10.25
CA GLU A 97 19.33 -2.01 -8.85
C GLU A 97 19.01 -0.52 -8.65
N ALA A 98 19.48 0.34 -9.55
CA ALA A 98 19.20 1.77 -9.50
C ALA A 98 17.69 2.07 -9.67
N ILE A 99 17.01 1.37 -10.58
CA ILE A 99 15.58 1.53 -10.84
C ILE A 99 14.78 1.05 -9.62
N ILE A 100 15.18 -0.10 -9.06
CA ILE A 100 14.61 -0.66 -7.83
C ILE A 100 14.75 0.36 -6.69
N GLY A 101 15.94 0.93 -6.49
CA GLY A 101 16.20 1.92 -5.44
C GLY A 101 15.31 3.16 -5.58
N ILE A 102 15.18 3.72 -6.78
CA ILE A 102 14.29 4.87 -7.05
C ILE A 102 12.83 4.48 -6.77
N GLY A 103 12.37 3.34 -7.26
CA GLY A 103 11.01 2.85 -7.05
C GLY A 103 10.67 2.70 -5.56
N VAL A 104 11.58 2.11 -4.78
CA VAL A 104 11.42 1.95 -3.32
C VAL A 104 11.33 3.30 -2.62
N LEU A 105 12.23 4.25 -2.93
CA LEU A 105 12.22 5.58 -2.30
C LEU A 105 10.91 6.33 -2.54
N VAL A 106 10.41 6.29 -3.78
CA VAL A 106 9.16 6.94 -4.17
C VAL A 106 7.97 6.23 -3.53
N LEU A 107 7.96 4.88 -3.51
CA LEU A 107 6.90 4.07 -2.90
C LEU A 107 6.75 4.36 -1.40
N VAL A 108 7.89 4.37 -0.69
CA VAL A 108 7.95 4.65 0.75
C VAL A 108 7.44 6.05 1.03
N SER A 109 7.98 7.03 0.31
CA SER A 109 7.58 8.44 0.48
C SER A 109 6.07 8.58 0.29
N GLY A 110 5.52 7.94 -0.75
CA GLY A 110 4.09 7.89 -0.99
C GLY A 110 3.30 7.25 0.15
N SER A 111 3.74 6.08 0.63
CA SER A 111 3.09 5.33 1.71
C SER A 111 3.08 6.13 3.03
N LEU A 112 4.16 6.85 3.34
CA LEU A 112 4.24 7.73 4.52
C LEU A 112 3.31 8.94 4.40
N LEU A 113 3.19 9.54 3.21
CA LEU A 113 2.26 10.63 2.97
C LEU A 113 0.81 10.17 3.07
N VAL A 114 0.48 8.95 2.62
CA VAL A 114 -0.83 8.31 2.81
C VAL A 114 -1.11 8.08 4.30
N ALA A 115 -0.15 7.48 5.02
CA ALA A 115 -0.25 7.27 6.46
C ALA A 115 -0.54 8.59 7.21
N ALA A 116 0.19 9.65 6.90
CA ALA A 116 -0.04 10.99 7.45
C ALA A 116 -1.42 11.55 7.08
N GLY A 117 -1.86 11.34 5.84
CA GLY A 117 -3.20 11.71 5.37
C GLY A 117 -4.30 11.02 6.17
N LEU A 118 -4.19 9.71 6.38
CA LEU A 118 -5.15 8.92 7.17
C LEU A 118 -5.22 9.40 8.63
N VAL A 119 -4.07 9.60 9.29
CA VAL A 119 -4.01 10.09 10.67
C VAL A 119 -4.62 11.49 10.79
N ARG A 120 -4.29 12.38 9.84
CA ARG A 120 -4.73 13.77 9.85
C ARG A 120 -6.22 13.90 9.59
N THR A 121 -6.74 13.19 8.58
CA THR A 121 -8.14 13.34 8.16
C THR A 121 -9.12 12.60 9.06
N ARG A 122 -8.66 11.55 9.76
CA ARG A 122 -9.48 10.74 10.66
C ARG A 122 -10.75 10.19 10.00
N ILE A 123 -10.79 10.09 8.67
CA ILE A 123 -11.89 9.45 7.93
C ILE A 123 -11.97 7.96 8.33
N GLN A 124 -10.83 7.40 8.70
CA GLN A 124 -10.68 6.07 9.28
C GLN A 124 -10.04 6.15 10.67
N PRO A 125 -10.10 5.06 11.44
CA PRO A 125 -9.36 4.94 12.70
C PRO A 125 -7.88 5.33 12.51
N PRO A 126 -7.37 6.36 13.23
CA PRO A 126 -6.02 6.90 13.01
C PRO A 126 -4.90 5.87 13.19
N TRP A 127 -5.14 4.83 13.98
CA TRP A 127 -4.16 3.75 14.19
C TRP A 127 -3.83 2.99 12.89
N LEU A 128 -4.72 2.97 11.89
CA LEU A 128 -4.45 2.36 10.58
C LEU A 128 -3.35 3.12 9.84
N GLY A 129 -3.38 4.46 9.89
CA GLY A 129 -2.32 5.28 9.33
C GLY A 129 -0.99 5.09 10.08
N VAL A 130 -1.03 4.99 11.41
CA VAL A 130 0.17 4.69 12.22
C VAL A 130 0.74 3.31 11.87
N ALA A 131 -0.12 2.28 11.76
CA ALA A 131 0.30 0.93 11.40
C ALA A 131 0.92 0.87 10.01
N LEU A 132 0.34 1.58 9.03
CA LEU A 132 0.90 1.69 7.69
C LEU A 132 2.28 2.36 7.73
N GLY A 133 2.42 3.48 8.43
CA GLY A 133 3.70 4.19 8.55
C GLY A 133 4.78 3.36 9.23
N LEU A 134 4.47 2.70 10.35
CA LEU A 134 5.40 1.81 11.04
C LEU A 134 5.78 0.60 10.18
N GLY A 135 4.82 0.00 9.48
CA GLY A 135 5.09 -1.10 8.54
C GLY A 135 6.02 -0.67 7.40
N THR A 136 5.80 0.52 6.83
CA THR A 136 6.68 1.09 5.79
C THR A 136 8.10 1.33 6.30
N ILE A 137 8.26 1.88 7.50
CA ILE A 137 9.59 2.13 8.09
C ILE A 137 10.30 0.80 8.41
N ALA A 138 9.59 -0.15 9.02
CA ALA A 138 10.14 -1.45 9.36
C ALA A 138 10.62 -2.22 8.12
N PHE A 139 9.90 -2.10 7.00
CA PHE A 139 10.30 -2.70 5.73
C PHE A 139 11.59 -2.10 5.16
N LEU A 140 11.84 -0.80 5.34
CA LEU A 140 13.07 -0.14 4.89
C LEU A 140 14.27 -0.36 5.82
N GLY A 141 14.03 -0.33 7.13
CA GLY A 141 15.09 -0.18 8.13
C GLY A 141 15.85 -1.47 8.47
N PHE A 142 15.36 -2.64 8.08
CA PHE A 142 15.84 -3.93 8.61
C PHE A 142 16.41 -4.89 7.57
N GLU A 143 16.77 -4.39 6.38
CA GLU A 143 16.94 -5.26 5.19
C GLU A 143 15.63 -6.04 4.92
N VAL A 144 15.50 -6.74 3.80
CA VAL A 144 14.24 -7.44 3.47
C VAL A 144 14.07 -8.66 4.38
N GLN A 145 13.60 -8.43 5.60
CA GLN A 145 13.30 -9.46 6.58
C GLN A 145 11.84 -9.91 6.44
N PRO A 146 11.56 -11.22 6.39
CA PRO A 146 10.19 -11.73 6.28
C PRO A 146 9.24 -11.13 7.32
N ALA A 147 9.69 -10.97 8.57
CA ALA A 147 8.87 -10.45 9.65
C ALA A 147 8.40 -9.00 9.42
N THR A 148 9.29 -8.13 8.93
CA THR A 148 8.95 -6.72 8.67
C THR A 148 8.08 -6.58 7.42
N ALA A 149 8.31 -7.42 6.40
CA ALA A 149 7.44 -7.53 5.24
C ALA A 149 6.02 -8.00 5.61
N THR A 150 5.89 -8.98 6.53
CA THR A 150 4.59 -9.42 7.05
C THR A 150 3.85 -8.28 7.75
N ALA A 151 4.52 -7.50 8.60
CA ALA A 151 3.90 -6.38 9.31
C ALA A 151 3.33 -5.33 8.34
N TYR A 152 4.07 -5.00 7.28
CA TYR A 152 3.59 -4.09 6.24
C TYR A 152 2.36 -4.66 5.49
N GLY A 153 2.38 -5.94 5.13
CA GLY A 153 1.23 -6.59 4.49
C GLY A 153 -0.02 -6.60 5.38
N LEU A 154 0.15 -6.84 6.68
CA LEU A 154 -0.95 -6.81 7.66
C LEU A 154 -1.59 -5.42 7.77
N ALA A 155 -0.80 -4.34 7.69
CA ALA A 155 -1.33 -2.98 7.67
C ALA A 155 -2.25 -2.74 6.45
N TRP A 156 -1.87 -3.24 5.27
CA TRP A 156 -2.71 -3.19 4.07
C TRP A 156 -3.96 -4.05 4.17
N VAL A 157 -3.87 -5.24 4.79
CA VAL A 157 -5.04 -6.09 5.05
C VAL A 157 -6.02 -5.38 5.98
N ALA A 158 -5.53 -4.82 7.09
CA ALA A 158 -6.36 -4.11 8.05
C ALA A 158 -7.06 -2.90 7.40
N LEU A 159 -6.30 -2.11 6.64
CA LEU A 159 -6.81 -0.96 5.89
C LEU A 159 -7.87 -1.37 4.86
N GLY A 160 -7.60 -2.43 4.10
CA GLY A 160 -8.53 -2.95 3.09
C GLY A 160 -9.80 -3.52 3.68
N GLN A 161 -9.71 -4.24 4.80
CA GLN A 161 -10.88 -4.75 5.52
C GLN A 161 -11.75 -3.64 6.09
N ASP A 162 -11.14 -2.59 6.64
CA ASP A 162 -11.86 -1.42 7.14
C ASP A 162 -12.60 -0.71 5.99
N LEU A 163 -11.91 -0.45 4.88
CA LEU A 163 -12.51 0.10 3.65
C LEU A 163 -13.64 -0.76 3.09
N TYR A 164 -13.50 -2.09 3.13
CA TYR A 164 -14.52 -3.00 2.63
C TYR A 164 -15.81 -2.95 3.44
N ARG A 165 -15.68 -2.79 4.76
CA ARG A 165 -16.80 -2.69 5.71
C ARG A 165 -17.36 -1.28 5.84
N PHE A 166 -16.63 -0.27 5.36
CA PHE A 166 -17.03 1.12 5.47
C PHE A 166 -18.37 1.38 4.77
N ASP A 167 -19.35 1.83 5.56
CA ASP A 167 -20.66 2.24 5.06
C ASP A 167 -20.76 3.77 5.13
N PRO A 168 -20.59 4.50 4.01
CA PRO A 168 -20.59 5.95 4.03
C PRO A 168 -21.99 6.45 4.41
N PRO A 169 -22.11 7.36 5.41
CA PRO A 169 -23.40 7.94 5.77
C PRO A 169 -23.96 8.69 4.55
N ASP A 170 -25.22 8.40 4.24
CA ASP A 170 -26.12 9.15 3.37
C ASP A 170 -26.11 8.95 1.86
N GLY A 171 -25.31 8.04 1.27
CA GLY A 171 -25.44 7.68 -0.16
C GLY A 171 -25.16 8.81 -1.19
N ARG A 172 -25.20 10.07 -0.76
CA ARG A 172 -24.46 11.21 -1.26
C ARG A 172 -23.11 11.13 -0.57
N PHE A 173 -22.11 10.72 -1.31
CA PHE A 173 -20.74 11.03 -0.92
C PHE A 173 -20.64 12.55 -0.80
N GLY A 174 -20.80 13.07 0.41
CA GLY A 174 -20.98 14.50 0.66
C GLY A 174 -19.84 15.37 0.15
N ASP A 175 -20.15 16.65 0.00
CA ASP A 175 -19.26 17.68 -0.52
C ASP A 175 -17.87 17.61 0.14
N ALA A 176 -16.84 17.92 -0.67
CA ALA A 176 -15.42 17.86 -0.33
C ALA A 176 -15.00 18.73 0.88
N ASP A 177 -15.94 19.51 1.42
CA ASP A 177 -15.77 20.50 2.47
C ASP A 177 -16.25 20.04 3.86
N GLY A 178 -16.90 18.88 3.98
CA GLY A 178 -17.33 18.34 5.28
C GLY A 178 -16.20 17.70 6.09
N ASP A 179 -16.17 17.96 7.41
CA ASP A 179 -15.30 17.25 8.37
C ASP A 179 -15.91 15.88 8.68
N TYR A 180 -15.51 14.85 7.92
CA TYR A 180 -15.96 13.46 8.11
C TYR A 180 -15.07 12.70 9.10
N GLY A 181 -14.90 13.24 10.31
CA GLY A 181 -14.05 12.64 11.33
C GLY A 181 -14.72 11.44 12.02
N TRP A 182 -13.96 10.39 12.31
CA TRP A 182 -14.36 9.22 13.12
C TRP A 182 -14.79 9.54 14.57
N LEU A 183 -14.83 10.83 14.95
CA LEU A 183 -15.24 11.36 16.25
C LEU A 183 -16.27 12.50 16.16
N SER A 184 -16.87 12.75 15.00
CA SER A 184 -17.96 13.73 14.85
C SER A 184 -19.33 13.09 15.04
#